data_AF-A0A949WIE5-F1
#
_entry.id   AF-A0A949WIE5-F1
#
_cell.length_a   1.000
_cell.length_b   1.000
_cell.length_c   1.000
_cell.angle_alpha   90.00
_cell.angle_beta   90.00
_cell.angle_gamma   90.00
#
_symmetry.space_group_name_H-M   'P 1'
#
loop_
_entity.id
_entity.type
_entity.pdbx_description
1 polymer ?
#
loop_
_entity_poly.entity_id
_entity_poly.type
_entity_poly.pdbx_seq_one_letter_code
_entity_poly.pdbx_strand_id
1 'polypeptide(L)'
;MKHSLNLGYNWDLLNILLLFLVTSFALSKPAIKFISDGVKSISSTHASYSIELKDLFADNSSIGVLAICTAEGNCQLDGSKTKLYSGHVDPGNRVFNRGWCSDQGRGGNNLDNADAVCLKRTRSRIPRLVKKIQAVGINPEQNIEVFINNLDQWNQASPRVSDAFPKRYADALKKELKGKEAILWARVEAFRKRNGELEAGNSRVGLFSICANPQNTYYTTRLRKYSMWSERWRWNCIALDQKRRLEAIHQVLARNYRSSDQNTSE
;
A
#
# COMPACT_ATOMS: atom_id res chain seq x y z
N MET A 1 -38.90 21.01 61.73
CA MET A 1 -37.98 19.96 61.22
C MET A 1 -38.62 19.30 60.01
N LYS A 2 -37.82 19.07 58.96
CA LYS A 2 -38.10 18.42 57.66
C LYS A 2 -38.76 19.26 56.55
N HIS A 3 -37.85 19.86 55.78
CA HIS A 3 -37.96 20.12 54.35
C HIS A 3 -38.38 18.90 53.53
N SER A 4 -39.10 19.13 52.43
CA SER A 4 -38.69 18.58 51.13
C SER A 4 -39.12 19.54 50.01
N LEU A 5 -38.16 19.88 49.15
CA LEU A 5 -38.26 20.79 48.03
C LEU A 5 -38.86 20.07 46.81
N ASN A 6 -39.84 20.70 46.17
CA ASN A 6 -40.22 20.41 44.78
C ASN A 6 -39.22 21.09 43.84
N LEU A 7 -38.35 20.32 43.19
CA LEU A 7 -37.55 20.77 42.06
C LEU A 7 -38.29 20.42 40.77
N GLY A 8 -39.04 21.40 40.26
CA GLY A 8 -39.66 21.38 38.95
C GLY A 8 -38.60 21.53 37.84
N TYR A 9 -38.69 20.62 36.88
CA TYR A 9 -37.96 20.55 35.61
C TYR A 9 -37.69 21.92 34.96
N ASN A 10 -36.42 22.29 34.88
CA ASN A 10 -35.92 23.31 33.96
C ASN A 10 -34.47 22.96 33.60
N TRP A 11 -34.27 21.87 32.85
CA TRP A 11 -33.01 21.57 32.20
C TRP A 11 -33.26 20.99 30.81
N ASP A 12 -32.42 21.41 29.86
CA ASP A 12 -32.17 20.79 28.54
C ASP A 12 -32.96 21.21 27.30
N LEU A 13 -33.07 22.52 27.05
CA LEU A 13 -33.15 23.05 25.67
C LEU A 13 -31.78 23.44 25.08
N LEU A 14 -30.72 23.53 25.90
CA LEU A 14 -29.36 23.86 25.45
C LEU A 14 -28.57 22.66 24.92
N ASN A 15 -29.00 21.42 25.20
CA ASN A 15 -28.34 20.20 24.73
C ASN A 15 -28.81 19.73 23.33
N ILE A 16 -29.88 20.30 22.78
CA ILE A 16 -30.38 19.93 21.44
C ILE A 16 -29.72 20.79 20.34
N LEU A 17 -29.25 22.00 20.66
CA LEU A 17 -28.55 22.85 19.68
C LEU A 17 -27.07 22.46 19.46
N LEU A 18 -26.49 21.64 20.34
CA LEU A 18 -25.11 21.15 20.19
C LEU A 18 -25.00 19.87 19.33
N LEU A 19 -26.13 19.31 18.88
CA LEU A 19 -26.18 18.08 18.09
C LEU A 19 -26.22 18.30 16.56
N PHE A 20 -26.26 19.56 16.10
CA PHE A 20 -26.21 19.90 14.66
C PHE A 20 -24.91 20.56 14.20
N LEU A 21 -23.92 20.72 15.08
CA LEU A 21 -22.61 21.26 14.73
C LEU A 21 -21.57 20.15 14.64
N VAL A 22 -21.21 19.85 13.39
CA VAL A 22 -20.01 19.13 12.94
C VAL A 22 -20.10 17.60 12.84
N THR A 23 -20.99 17.10 11.98
CA THR A 23 -20.68 15.94 11.13
C THR A 23 -20.18 16.40 9.75
N SER A 24 -19.22 17.33 9.75
CA SER A 24 -18.33 17.45 8.61
C SER A 24 -17.39 16.24 8.66
N PHE A 25 -17.83 15.12 8.07
CA PHE A 25 -16.88 14.15 7.57
C PHE A 25 -16.05 14.89 6.52
N ALA A 26 -14.93 15.45 6.97
CA ALA A 26 -13.87 15.88 6.09
C ALA A 26 -13.42 14.63 5.33
N LEU A 27 -14.03 14.41 4.18
CA LEU A 27 -13.46 13.62 3.10
C LEU A 27 -12.14 14.30 2.77
N SER A 28 -11.06 13.87 3.45
CA SER A 28 -9.73 14.35 3.19
C SER A 28 -9.41 14.00 1.74
N LYS A 29 -9.49 15.01 0.86
CA LYS A 29 -8.94 14.91 -0.50
C LYS A 29 -7.46 14.56 -0.33
N PRO A 30 -6.93 13.53 -1.01
CA PRO A 30 -5.51 13.21 -0.91
C PRO A 30 -4.68 14.44 -1.29
N ALA A 31 -3.82 14.89 -0.38
CA ALA A 31 -3.02 16.11 -0.53
C ALA A 31 -1.79 15.94 -1.44
N ILE A 32 -1.63 14.75 -2.03
CA ILE A 32 -0.64 14.49 -3.08
C ILE A 32 -1.41 14.49 -4.40
N LYS A 33 -1.58 15.69 -4.98
CA LYS A 33 -1.79 15.76 -6.43
C LYS A 33 -0.54 15.17 -7.07
N PHE A 34 -0.69 14.18 -7.95
CA PHE A 34 0.34 13.95 -8.96
C PHE A 34 0.49 15.29 -9.69
N ILE A 35 1.62 15.97 -9.52
CA ILE A 35 1.93 17.13 -10.34
C ILE A 35 1.99 16.59 -11.76
N SER A 36 0.97 16.90 -12.56
CA SER A 36 0.97 16.63 -13.99
C SER A 36 1.86 17.68 -14.63
N ASP A 37 3.17 17.47 -14.54
CA ASP A 37 4.08 18.18 -15.42
C ASP A 37 3.84 17.65 -16.83
N GLY A 38 3.05 18.39 -17.61
CA GLY A 38 3.02 18.40 -19.07
C GLY A 38 3.20 17.07 -19.81
N VAL A 39 2.40 16.05 -19.53
CA VAL A 39 2.26 14.90 -20.41
C VAL A 39 0.86 14.92 -21.01
N LYS A 40 0.80 15.00 -22.36
CA LYS A 40 -0.42 14.83 -23.16
C LYS A 40 -1.29 13.75 -22.51
N SER A 41 -2.59 14.02 -22.40
CA SER A 41 -3.62 13.03 -22.05
C SER A 41 -3.39 11.74 -22.85
N ILE A 42 -2.66 10.79 -22.27
CA ILE A 42 -2.62 9.43 -22.75
C ILE A 42 -3.90 8.85 -22.15
N SER A 43 -4.91 8.74 -23.01
CA SER A 43 -6.06 7.87 -22.78
C SER A 43 -5.52 6.58 -22.17
N SER A 44 -5.85 6.31 -20.92
CA SER A 44 -5.42 5.10 -20.24
C SER A 44 -6.17 3.93 -20.86
N THR A 45 -5.69 3.49 -22.02
CA THR A 45 -5.96 2.15 -22.54
C THR A 45 -5.57 1.21 -21.42
N HIS A 46 -6.54 0.48 -20.88
CA HIS A 46 -6.30 -0.65 -20.00
C HIS A 46 -5.35 -1.57 -20.75
N ALA A 47 -4.05 -1.53 -20.44
CA ALA A 47 -3.07 -2.41 -21.05
C ALA A 47 -3.51 -3.84 -20.71
N SER A 48 -4.02 -4.54 -21.72
CA SER A 48 -4.42 -5.94 -21.59
C SER A 48 -3.14 -6.77 -21.55
N TYR A 49 -2.60 -6.97 -20.35
CA TYR A 49 -1.50 -7.91 -20.15
C TYR A 49 -2.00 -9.32 -20.49
N SER A 50 -1.40 -9.98 -21.48
CA SER A 50 -1.68 -11.39 -21.80
C SER A 50 -0.99 -12.36 -20.83
N ILE A 51 -0.89 -11.99 -19.55
CA ILE A 51 -0.24 -12.79 -18.51
C ILE A 51 -1.33 -13.33 -17.61
N GLU A 52 -1.48 -14.66 -17.58
CA GLU A 52 -2.38 -15.29 -16.64
C GLU A 52 -1.87 -15.14 -15.20
N LEU A 53 -2.78 -15.06 -14.23
CA LEU A 53 -2.40 -14.92 -12.82
C LEU A 53 -1.50 -16.04 -12.32
N LYS A 54 -1.62 -17.24 -12.90
CA LYS A 54 -0.81 -18.41 -12.56
C LYS A 54 0.67 -18.21 -12.92
N ASP A 55 0.95 -17.42 -13.96
CA ASP A 55 2.30 -17.21 -14.51
C ASP A 55 3.04 -16.07 -13.80
N LEU A 56 2.31 -15.14 -13.15
CA LEU A 56 2.92 -14.02 -12.42
C LEU A 56 3.90 -14.48 -11.32
N PHE A 57 3.69 -15.67 -10.77
CA PHE A 57 4.51 -16.25 -9.72
C PHE A 57 4.78 -17.74 -9.99
N ALA A 58 5.09 -18.12 -11.24
CA ALA A 58 5.40 -19.48 -11.68
C ALA A 58 6.81 -19.98 -11.27
N ASP A 59 7.72 -19.08 -10.95
CA ASP A 59 9.06 -19.35 -10.42
C ASP A 59 9.70 -18.05 -9.91
N ASN A 60 10.97 -18.11 -9.49
CA ASN A 60 11.73 -16.95 -9.01
C ASN A 60 12.13 -15.95 -10.11
N SER A 61 11.94 -16.29 -11.38
CA SER A 61 12.19 -15.41 -12.53
C SER A 61 10.91 -14.74 -13.07
N SER A 62 9.75 -15.13 -12.54
CA SER A 62 8.46 -14.62 -12.98
C SER A 62 8.30 -13.12 -12.74
N ILE A 63 7.50 -12.46 -13.60
CA ILE A 63 7.35 -11.00 -13.58
C ILE A 63 6.81 -10.45 -12.26
N GLY A 64 5.92 -11.17 -11.58
CA GLY A 64 5.39 -10.78 -10.27
C GLY A 64 6.46 -10.86 -9.18
N VAL A 65 7.38 -11.82 -9.26
CA VAL A 65 8.55 -11.91 -8.38
C VAL A 65 9.48 -10.73 -8.61
N LEU A 66 9.79 -10.42 -9.87
CA LEU A 66 10.60 -9.24 -10.22
C LEU A 66 9.96 -7.94 -9.73
N ALA A 67 8.64 -7.79 -9.88
CA ALA A 67 7.90 -6.62 -9.44
C ALA A 67 8.00 -6.40 -7.92
N ILE A 68 7.80 -7.45 -7.12
CA ILE A 68 7.94 -7.35 -5.66
C ILE A 68 9.42 -7.16 -5.28
N CYS A 69 10.35 -7.86 -5.93
CA CYS A 69 11.78 -7.70 -5.66
C CYS A 69 12.26 -6.26 -5.87
N THR A 70 11.79 -5.63 -6.95
CA THR A 70 12.08 -4.22 -7.24
C THR A 70 11.39 -3.29 -6.23
N ALA A 71 10.15 -3.60 -5.83
CA ALA A 71 9.43 -2.83 -4.80
C ALA A 71 10.12 -2.88 -3.43
N GLU A 72 10.70 -4.02 -3.06
CA GLU A 72 11.56 -4.15 -1.87
C GLU A 72 12.88 -3.36 -2.02
N GLY A 73 13.34 -3.15 -3.25
CA GLY A 73 14.66 -2.60 -3.55
C GLY A 73 15.77 -3.66 -3.62
N ASN A 74 15.39 -4.93 -3.62
CA ASN A 74 16.31 -6.08 -3.70
C ASN A 74 16.72 -6.40 -5.15
N CYS A 75 15.95 -5.95 -6.14
CA CYS A 75 16.29 -6.06 -7.57
C CYS A 75 16.22 -4.71 -8.28
N GLN A 76 16.97 -4.58 -9.36
CA GLN A 76 16.80 -3.55 -10.38
C GLN A 76 15.70 -3.93 -11.37
N LEU A 77 15.31 -3.00 -12.24
CA LEU A 77 14.28 -3.21 -13.26
C LEU A 77 14.62 -4.29 -14.30
N ASP A 78 15.90 -4.64 -14.46
CA ASP A 78 16.37 -5.71 -15.35
C ASP A 78 16.50 -7.07 -14.64
N GLY A 79 16.15 -7.16 -13.36
CA GLY A 79 16.29 -8.36 -12.56
C GLY A 79 17.67 -8.57 -11.92
N SER A 80 18.63 -7.69 -12.18
CA SER A 80 19.90 -7.72 -11.45
C SER A 80 19.68 -7.46 -9.96
N LYS A 81 20.37 -8.23 -9.12
CA LYS A 81 20.22 -8.19 -7.66
C LYS A 81 20.99 -7.00 -7.08
N THR A 82 20.39 -6.27 -6.15
CA THR A 82 21.09 -5.21 -5.40
C THR A 82 21.81 -5.79 -4.19
N LYS A 83 22.63 -4.97 -3.52
CA LYS A 83 23.26 -5.35 -2.24
C LYS A 83 22.25 -5.71 -1.14
N LEU A 84 21.00 -5.26 -1.23
CA LEU A 84 19.97 -5.54 -0.22
C LEU A 84 19.47 -6.99 -0.32
N TYR A 85 19.58 -7.60 -1.51
CA TYR A 85 19.17 -8.98 -1.77
C TYR A 85 19.93 -9.98 -0.90
N SER A 86 21.25 -9.82 -0.79
CA SER A 86 22.11 -10.72 -0.01
C SER A 86 21.85 -10.63 1.50
N GLY A 87 21.26 -9.52 1.96
CA GLY A 87 20.92 -9.34 3.34
C GLY A 87 21.02 -7.89 3.82
N HIS A 88 20.08 -7.46 4.65
CA HIS A 88 20.15 -6.18 5.35
C HIS A 88 19.32 -6.20 6.64
N VAL A 89 19.64 -5.33 7.59
CA VAL A 89 18.83 -5.14 8.79
C VAL A 89 17.78 -4.07 8.52
N ASP A 90 16.51 -4.41 8.74
CA ASP A 90 15.39 -3.50 8.58
C ASP A 90 15.44 -2.37 9.64
N PRO A 91 15.40 -1.09 9.24
CA PRO A 91 15.43 0.02 10.19
C PRO A 91 14.16 0.11 11.06
N GLY A 92 13.02 -0.42 10.58
CA GLY A 92 11.72 -0.33 11.25
C GLY A 92 11.48 -1.38 12.33
N ASN A 93 12.11 -2.56 12.24
CA ASN A 93 11.95 -3.63 13.23
C ASN A 93 13.27 -4.33 13.66
N ARG A 94 14.42 -3.96 13.09
CA ARG A 94 15.76 -4.50 13.39
C ARG A 94 15.95 -5.98 13.05
N VAL A 95 15.10 -6.55 12.20
CA VAL A 95 15.19 -7.93 11.74
C VAL A 95 16.08 -8.01 10.49
N PHE A 96 16.84 -9.09 10.37
CA PHE A 96 17.63 -9.37 9.16
C PHE A 96 16.72 -9.91 8.05
N ASN A 97 16.68 -9.19 6.94
CA ASN A 97 15.91 -9.50 5.73
C ASN A 97 16.85 -10.04 4.65
N ARG A 98 16.41 -10.97 3.80
CA ARG A 98 17.17 -11.44 2.63
C ARG A 98 16.28 -12.01 1.52
N GLY A 99 16.83 -12.19 0.32
CA GLY A 99 16.11 -12.72 -0.84
C GLY A 99 15.13 -11.71 -1.44
N TRP A 100 14.42 -12.11 -2.50
CA TRP A 100 13.63 -11.18 -3.30
C TRP A 100 12.51 -10.50 -2.50
N CYS A 101 11.86 -11.21 -1.57
CA CYS A 101 10.75 -10.68 -0.78
C CYS A 101 11.15 -10.07 0.57
N SER A 102 12.45 -9.91 0.85
CA SER A 102 12.95 -9.49 2.18
C SER A 102 12.54 -10.47 3.28
N ASP A 103 12.76 -11.79 3.09
CA ASP A 103 12.41 -12.80 4.08
C ASP A 103 13.15 -12.61 5.40
N GLN A 104 12.39 -12.72 6.49
CA GLN A 104 12.81 -12.44 7.87
C GLN A 104 13.33 -13.70 8.59
N GLY A 105 14.08 -14.54 7.88
CA GLY A 105 14.71 -15.76 8.42
C GLY A 105 13.85 -17.01 8.41
N ARG A 106 12.70 -17.02 7.72
CA ARG A 106 11.84 -18.21 7.56
C ARG A 106 12.49 -19.25 6.66
N GLY A 107 13.29 -18.80 5.68
CA GLY A 107 14.17 -19.65 4.88
C GLY A 107 15.48 -20.04 5.58
N GLY A 108 15.67 -19.67 6.85
CA GLY A 108 16.94 -19.80 7.54
C GLY A 108 18.02 -18.89 6.97
N ASN A 109 19.26 -19.38 6.89
CA ASN A 109 20.43 -18.58 6.52
C ASN A 109 20.86 -18.70 5.05
N ASN A 110 20.07 -19.36 4.19
CA ASN A 110 20.37 -19.53 2.77
C ASN A 110 19.43 -18.66 1.90
N LEU A 111 19.98 -17.96 0.90
CA LEU A 111 19.22 -17.17 -0.06
C LEU A 111 18.24 -18.01 -0.89
N ASP A 112 18.64 -19.18 -1.36
CA ASP A 112 17.77 -20.04 -2.18
C ASP A 112 16.55 -20.51 -1.38
N ASN A 113 16.76 -20.82 -0.10
CA ASN A 113 15.68 -21.17 0.82
C ASN A 113 14.79 -19.96 1.11
N ALA A 114 15.36 -18.77 1.29
CA ALA A 114 14.59 -17.53 1.48
C ALA A 114 13.68 -17.27 0.27
N ASP A 115 14.22 -17.36 -0.95
CA ASP A 115 13.47 -17.17 -2.18
C ASP A 115 12.38 -18.23 -2.38
N ALA A 116 12.70 -19.50 -2.11
CA ALA A 116 11.74 -20.61 -2.18
C ALA A 116 10.59 -20.44 -1.17
N VAL A 117 10.90 -20.02 0.06
CA VAL A 117 9.89 -19.74 1.09
C VAL A 117 9.04 -18.53 0.71
N CYS A 118 9.65 -17.45 0.20
CA CYS A 118 8.94 -16.30 -0.33
C CYS A 118 7.94 -16.73 -1.42
N LEU A 119 8.38 -17.50 -2.42
CA LEU A 119 7.53 -17.95 -3.52
C LEU A 119 6.38 -18.83 -3.03
N LYS A 120 6.67 -19.81 -2.16
CA LYS A 120 5.66 -20.69 -1.57
C LYS A 120 4.60 -19.90 -0.80
N ARG A 121 4.99 -18.93 0.02
CA ARG A 121 4.04 -18.13 0.81
C ARG A 121 3.24 -17.16 -0.05
N THR A 122 3.86 -16.54 -1.05
CA THR A 122 3.17 -15.68 -2.01
C THR A 122 2.09 -16.46 -2.74
N ARG A 123 2.43 -17.64 -3.28
CA ARG A 123 1.46 -18.55 -3.93
C ARG A 123 0.32 -18.98 -3.02
N SER A 124 0.61 -19.35 -1.78
CA SER A 124 -0.43 -19.78 -0.84
C SER A 124 -1.44 -18.67 -0.53
N ARG A 125 -1.05 -17.40 -0.73
CA ARG A 125 -1.92 -16.25 -0.52
C ARG A 125 -2.80 -15.91 -1.72
N ILE A 126 -2.39 -16.27 -2.95
CA ILE A 126 -3.08 -15.92 -4.20
C ILE A 126 -4.58 -16.24 -4.16
N PRO A 127 -5.05 -17.46 -3.83
CA PRO A 127 -6.47 -17.79 -3.92
C PRO A 127 -7.36 -16.88 -3.07
N ARG A 128 -6.88 -16.49 -1.88
CA ARG A 128 -7.63 -15.60 -0.98
C ARG A 128 -7.73 -14.18 -1.55
N LEU A 129 -6.63 -13.66 -2.10
CA LEU A 129 -6.59 -12.30 -2.62
C LEU A 129 -7.41 -12.18 -3.91
N VAL A 130 -7.36 -13.19 -4.78
CA VAL A 130 -8.25 -13.32 -5.95
C VAL A 130 -9.71 -13.23 -5.51
N LYS A 131 -10.13 -14.06 -4.55
CA LYS A 131 -11.51 -14.04 -4.03
C LYS A 131 -11.91 -12.67 -3.48
N LYS A 132 -11.00 -11.96 -2.79
CA LYS A 132 -11.29 -10.63 -2.22
C LYS A 132 -11.39 -9.53 -3.26
N ILE A 133 -10.58 -9.59 -4.32
CA ILE A 133 -10.66 -8.65 -5.45
C ILE A 133 -11.94 -8.89 -6.26
N GLN A 134 -12.26 -10.15 -6.53
CA GLN A 134 -13.51 -10.50 -7.21
C GLN A 134 -14.76 -10.13 -6.39
N ALA A 135 -14.72 -10.28 -5.06
CA ALA A 135 -15.82 -9.92 -4.17
C ALA A 135 -16.17 -8.41 -4.18
N VAL A 136 -15.28 -7.56 -4.69
CA VAL A 136 -15.55 -6.12 -4.88
C VAL A 136 -15.81 -5.74 -6.34
N GLY A 137 -16.08 -6.74 -7.19
CA GLY A 137 -16.46 -6.54 -8.59
C GLY A 137 -15.28 -6.29 -9.54
N ILE A 138 -14.06 -6.67 -9.15
CA ILE A 138 -12.86 -6.39 -9.93
C ILE A 138 -12.32 -7.72 -10.48
N ASN A 139 -12.06 -7.78 -11.78
CA ASN A 139 -11.42 -8.93 -12.40
C ASN A 139 -9.89 -8.79 -12.26
N PRO A 140 -9.19 -9.65 -11.49
CA PRO A 140 -7.75 -9.56 -11.31
C PRO A 140 -6.95 -9.79 -12.62
N GLU A 141 -7.44 -10.58 -13.56
CA GLU A 141 -6.75 -10.80 -14.86
C GLU A 141 -6.77 -9.55 -15.75
N GLN A 142 -7.84 -8.75 -15.66
CA GLN A 142 -7.92 -7.47 -16.36
C GLN A 142 -7.24 -6.33 -15.58
N ASN A 143 -6.75 -6.60 -14.37
CA ASN A 143 -6.19 -5.61 -13.44
C ASN A 143 -4.90 -6.13 -12.78
N ILE A 144 -3.95 -6.64 -13.58
CA ILE A 144 -2.71 -7.26 -13.11
C ILE A 144 -1.91 -6.34 -12.18
N GLU A 145 -1.78 -5.05 -12.50
CA GLU A 145 -1.05 -4.11 -11.64
C GLU A 145 -1.72 -3.97 -10.25
N VAL A 146 -3.05 -3.95 -10.20
CA VAL A 146 -3.82 -3.92 -8.93
C VAL A 146 -3.60 -5.20 -8.14
N PHE A 147 -3.61 -6.35 -8.82
CA PHE A 147 -3.38 -7.65 -8.20
C PHE A 147 -1.96 -7.77 -7.60
N ILE A 148 -0.93 -7.38 -8.35
CA ILE A 148 0.46 -7.39 -7.85
C ILE A 148 0.63 -6.42 -6.69
N ASN A 149 0.04 -5.22 -6.75
CA ASN A 149 0.06 -4.28 -5.62
C ASN A 149 -0.65 -4.85 -4.38
N ASN A 150 -1.71 -5.64 -4.54
CA ASN A 150 -2.37 -6.31 -3.42
C ASN A 150 -1.50 -7.40 -2.77
N LEU A 151 -0.78 -8.18 -3.58
CA LEU A 151 0.20 -9.18 -3.11
C LEU A 151 1.42 -8.52 -2.45
N ASP A 152 1.96 -7.46 -3.03
CA ASP A 152 3.04 -6.67 -2.46
C ASP A 152 2.65 -6.09 -1.09
N GLN A 153 1.40 -5.61 -0.96
CA GLN A 153 0.86 -5.16 0.33
C GLN A 153 0.84 -6.28 1.37
N TRP A 154 0.59 -7.53 0.95
CA TRP A 154 0.66 -8.69 1.83
C TRP A 154 2.10 -9.05 2.20
N ASN A 155 3.06 -8.83 1.30
CA ASN A 155 4.47 -9.03 1.60
C ASN A 155 4.95 -8.02 2.67
N GLN A 156 4.49 -6.78 2.56
CA GLN A 156 4.96 -5.67 3.39
C GLN A 156 4.28 -5.60 4.77
N ALA A 157 2.98 -5.92 4.83
CA ALA A 157 2.15 -5.59 5.99
C ALA A 157 1.36 -6.80 6.49
N SER A 158 0.73 -6.63 7.66
CA SER A 158 -0.09 -7.68 8.26
C SER A 158 -1.23 -8.11 7.32
N PRO A 159 -1.75 -9.35 7.45
CA PRO A 159 -2.89 -9.82 6.65
C PRO A 159 -4.11 -8.89 6.70
N ARG A 160 -4.34 -8.17 7.81
CA ARG A 160 -5.42 -7.17 7.95
C ARG A 160 -5.33 -6.09 6.87
N VAL A 161 -4.13 -5.58 6.61
CA VAL A 161 -3.90 -4.48 5.67
C VAL A 161 -4.13 -4.96 4.24
N SER A 162 -3.46 -6.04 3.82
CA SER A 162 -3.66 -6.60 2.47
C SER A 162 -5.08 -7.06 2.20
N ASP A 163 -5.78 -7.61 3.20
CA ASP A 163 -7.18 -8.02 3.08
C ASP A 163 -8.17 -6.85 2.96
N ALA A 164 -7.77 -5.64 3.35
CA ALA A 164 -8.58 -4.42 3.24
C ALA A 164 -8.40 -3.72 1.89
N PHE A 165 -7.23 -3.86 1.26
CA PHE A 165 -6.89 -3.17 0.01
C PHE A 165 -7.94 -3.32 -1.10
N PRO A 166 -8.52 -4.50 -1.39
CA PRO A 166 -9.48 -4.62 -2.50
C PRO A 166 -10.70 -3.71 -2.32
N LYS A 167 -11.26 -3.68 -1.10
CA LYS A 167 -12.36 -2.76 -0.77
C LYS A 167 -11.93 -1.30 -0.91
N ARG A 168 -10.72 -0.95 -0.46
CA ARG A 168 -10.20 0.42 -0.60
C ARG A 168 -10.00 0.82 -2.05
N TYR A 169 -9.57 -0.10 -2.91
CA TYR A 169 -9.45 0.17 -4.33
C TYR A 169 -10.82 0.38 -4.97
N ALA A 170 -11.82 -0.44 -4.65
CA ALA A 170 -13.20 -0.19 -5.09
C ALA A 170 -13.76 1.16 -4.57
N ASP A 171 -13.45 1.54 -3.32
CA ASP A 171 -13.82 2.84 -2.77
C ASP A 171 -13.10 4.00 -3.50
N ALA A 172 -11.86 3.81 -3.94
CA ALA A 172 -11.10 4.78 -4.73
C ALA A 172 -11.74 5.00 -6.11
N LEU A 173 -12.16 3.93 -6.78
CA LEU A 173 -12.85 4.01 -8.08
C LEU A 173 -14.18 4.77 -7.96
N LYS A 174 -14.94 4.55 -6.87
CA LYS A 174 -16.16 5.32 -6.57
C LYS A 174 -15.91 6.82 -6.30
N LYS A 175 -14.66 7.18 -5.97
CA LYS A 175 -14.19 8.57 -5.84
C LYS A 175 -13.62 9.11 -7.16
N GLU A 176 -13.84 8.41 -8.27
CA GLU A 176 -13.37 8.76 -9.60
C GLU A 176 -11.82 8.81 -9.72
N LEU A 177 -11.11 8.23 -8.75
CA LEU A 177 -9.66 8.05 -8.85
C LEU A 177 -9.38 6.96 -9.89
N LYS A 178 -8.30 7.11 -10.66
CA LYS A 178 -7.94 6.19 -11.75
C LYS A 178 -6.47 5.78 -11.69
N GLY A 179 -6.15 4.65 -12.31
CA GLY A 179 -4.79 4.14 -12.48
C GLY A 179 -3.98 4.15 -11.17
N LYS A 180 -2.75 4.67 -11.24
CA LYS A 180 -1.83 4.74 -10.09
C LYS A 180 -2.39 5.53 -8.91
N GLU A 181 -3.23 6.54 -9.13
CA GLU A 181 -3.82 7.32 -8.04
C GLU A 181 -4.78 6.47 -7.20
N ALA A 182 -5.66 5.71 -7.86
CA ALA A 182 -6.57 4.80 -7.18
C ALA A 182 -5.82 3.71 -6.41
N ILE A 183 -4.75 3.16 -7.01
CA ILE A 183 -3.90 2.15 -6.35
C ILE A 183 -3.21 2.75 -5.13
N LEU A 184 -2.54 3.91 -5.26
CA LEU A 184 -1.86 4.56 -4.15
C LEU A 184 -2.82 4.86 -2.99
N TRP A 185 -3.99 5.42 -3.30
CA TRP A 185 -5.01 5.70 -2.30
C TRP A 185 -5.42 4.42 -1.57
N ALA A 186 -5.67 3.34 -2.31
CA ALA A 186 -6.03 2.05 -1.74
C ALA A 186 -4.93 1.45 -0.84
N ARG A 187 -3.67 1.55 -1.26
CA ARG A 187 -2.50 1.10 -0.47
C ARG A 187 -2.40 1.85 0.86
N VAL A 188 -2.64 3.16 0.87
CA VAL A 188 -2.60 3.96 2.10
C VAL A 188 -3.80 3.64 3.00
N GLU A 189 -5.00 3.64 2.44
CA GLU A 189 -6.24 3.47 3.20
C GLU A 189 -6.44 2.05 3.72
N ALA A 190 -5.70 1.08 3.20
CA ALA A 190 -5.64 -0.27 3.73
C ALA A 190 -5.09 -0.32 5.17
N PHE A 191 -4.25 0.65 5.56
CA PHE A 191 -3.74 0.77 6.92
C PHE A 191 -4.77 1.33 7.90
N ARG A 192 -5.88 1.91 7.42
CA ARG A 192 -6.92 2.49 8.27
C ARG A 192 -7.66 1.43 9.08
N LYS A 193 -7.66 1.57 10.40
CA LYS A 193 -8.38 0.74 11.35
C LYS A 193 -9.89 1.07 11.38
N ARG A 194 -10.66 0.22 12.07
CA ARG A 194 -12.10 0.42 12.26
C ARG A 194 -12.45 1.72 12.98
N ASN A 195 -11.60 2.17 13.90
CA ASN A 195 -11.75 3.45 14.62
C ASN A 195 -11.36 4.69 13.76
N GLY A 196 -11.09 4.51 12.47
CA GLY A 196 -10.73 5.60 11.56
C GLY A 196 -9.25 5.98 11.57
N GLU A 197 -8.45 5.47 12.49
CA GLU A 197 -7.03 5.80 12.65
C GLU A 197 -6.14 5.04 11.64
N LEU A 198 -5.13 5.72 11.09
CA LEU A 198 -4.07 5.07 10.31
C LEU A 198 -3.02 4.46 11.23
N GLU A 199 -2.69 3.19 11.00
CA GLU A 199 -1.74 2.41 11.80
C GLU A 199 -0.64 1.86 10.90
N ALA A 200 0.58 2.40 11.00
CA ALA A 200 1.77 1.89 10.32
C ALA A 200 3.02 1.95 11.22
N GLY A 201 2.83 1.77 12.54
CA GLY A 201 3.90 1.88 13.54
C GLY A 201 3.58 2.92 14.63
N ASN A 202 4.60 3.28 15.40
CA ASN A 202 4.55 4.29 16.45
C ASN A 202 5.88 5.08 16.50
N SER A 203 6.14 5.82 17.57
CA SER A 203 7.37 6.62 17.72
C SER A 203 8.66 5.81 17.83
N ARG A 204 8.57 4.50 18.10
CA ARG A 204 9.73 3.63 18.32
C ARG A 204 9.96 2.63 17.19
N VAL A 205 8.89 2.12 16.58
CA VAL A 205 8.96 1.04 15.58
C VAL A 205 8.02 1.28 14.40
N GLY A 206 8.32 0.63 13.27
CA GLY A 206 7.52 0.69 12.05
C GLY A 206 7.75 1.95 11.22
N LEU A 207 6.91 2.13 10.20
CA LEU A 207 7.08 3.20 9.22
C LEU A 207 6.99 4.60 9.84
N PHE A 208 6.14 4.80 10.85
CA PHE A 208 6.04 6.10 11.51
C PHE A 208 7.33 6.51 12.23
N SER A 209 8.07 5.58 12.85
CA SER A 209 9.36 5.93 13.46
C SER A 209 10.40 6.28 12.39
N ILE A 210 10.37 5.60 11.25
CA ILE A 210 11.22 5.92 10.08
C ILE A 210 10.92 7.33 9.55
N CYS A 211 9.64 7.69 9.39
CA CYS A 211 9.22 9.00 8.91
C CYS A 211 9.53 10.14 9.90
N ALA A 212 9.46 9.85 11.20
CA ALA A 212 9.73 10.82 12.26
C ALA A 212 11.22 10.98 12.58
N ASN A 213 12.08 10.09 12.06
CA ASN A 213 13.52 10.12 12.29
C ASN A 213 14.14 11.40 11.68
N PRO A 214 14.70 12.33 12.47
CA PRO A 214 15.25 13.59 11.98
C PRO A 214 16.44 13.41 11.03
N GLN A 215 17.18 12.30 11.13
CA GLN A 215 18.26 11.96 10.22
C GLN A 215 17.76 11.46 8.85
N ASN A 216 16.49 11.08 8.73
CA ASN A 216 15.91 10.65 7.46
C ASN A 216 15.29 11.84 6.69
N THR A 217 16.15 12.58 5.99
CA THR A 217 15.78 13.80 5.25
C THR A 217 14.75 13.54 4.14
N TYR A 218 14.68 12.32 3.59
CA TYR A 218 13.69 11.98 2.57
C TYR A 218 12.26 12.21 3.08
N TYR A 219 11.94 11.73 4.28
CA TYR A 219 10.61 11.90 4.88
C TYR A 219 10.46 13.26 5.54
N THR A 220 11.42 13.69 6.35
CA THR A 220 11.26 14.90 7.19
C THR A 220 11.07 16.16 6.35
N THR A 221 11.82 16.32 5.25
CA THR A 221 11.63 17.46 4.34
C THR A 221 10.26 17.45 3.65
N ARG A 222 9.72 16.27 3.31
CA ARG A 222 8.43 16.14 2.61
C ARG A 222 7.23 16.25 3.55
N LEU A 223 7.41 15.95 4.83
CA LEU A 223 6.35 15.97 5.84
C LEU A 223 6.33 17.25 6.68
N ARG A 224 7.34 18.12 6.59
CA ARG A 224 7.50 19.35 7.40
C ARG A 224 6.27 20.28 7.46
N LYS A 225 5.43 20.24 6.41
CA LYS A 225 4.23 21.09 6.31
C LYS A 225 3.02 20.56 7.11
N TYR A 226 3.12 19.36 7.65
CA TYR A 226 2.06 18.74 8.44
C TYR A 226 2.50 18.65 9.90
N SER A 227 1.59 18.97 10.82
CA SER A 227 1.82 18.72 12.24
C SER A 227 2.14 17.24 12.45
N MET A 228 3.24 16.95 13.15
CA MET A 228 3.69 15.58 13.39
C MET A 228 2.57 14.78 14.06
N TRP A 229 2.39 13.53 13.64
CA TRP A 229 1.32 12.63 14.13
C TRP A 229 -0.12 13.01 13.78
N SER A 230 -0.37 14.14 13.11
CA SER A 230 -1.71 14.46 12.57
C SER A 230 -2.16 13.42 11.53
N GLU A 231 -3.47 13.35 11.27
CA GLU A 231 -4.04 12.47 10.23
C GLU A 231 -3.37 12.70 8.87
N ARG A 232 -3.20 13.97 8.48
CA ARG A 232 -2.49 14.34 7.26
C ARG A 232 -1.03 13.88 7.27
N TRP A 233 -0.31 14.04 8.38
CA TRP A 233 1.07 13.57 8.48
C TRP A 233 1.17 12.06 8.32
N ARG A 234 0.32 11.29 9.01
CA ARG A 234 0.30 9.82 8.95
C ARG A 234 -0.02 9.32 7.56
N TRP A 235 -1.05 9.91 6.92
CA TRP A 235 -1.44 9.58 5.56
C TRP A 235 -0.29 9.82 4.59
N ASN A 236 0.36 10.99 4.66
CA ASN A 236 1.45 11.34 3.76
C ASN A 236 2.71 10.51 4.03
N CYS A 237 3.00 10.15 5.28
CA CYS A 237 4.10 9.24 5.60
C CYS A 237 3.90 7.87 4.93
N ILE A 238 2.72 7.26 5.07
CA ILE A 238 2.40 6.00 4.39
C ILE A 238 2.47 6.18 2.88
N ALA A 239 1.88 7.26 2.35
CA ALA A 239 1.85 7.50 0.92
C ALA A 239 3.25 7.63 0.29
N LEU A 240 4.22 8.25 0.99
CA LEU A 240 5.60 8.37 0.51
C LEU A 240 6.29 7.02 0.33
N ASP A 241 6.08 6.10 1.27
CA ASP A 241 6.62 4.73 1.19
C ASP A 241 5.87 3.90 0.14
N GLN A 242 4.54 3.90 0.19
CA GLN A 242 3.69 3.14 -0.73
C GLN A 242 3.85 3.58 -2.19
N LYS A 243 4.05 4.88 -2.43
CA LYS A 243 4.28 5.42 -3.77
C LYS A 243 5.56 4.86 -4.38
N ARG A 244 6.65 4.77 -3.63
CA ARG A 244 7.91 4.18 -4.11
C ARG A 244 7.69 2.75 -4.60
N ARG A 245 6.95 1.94 -3.83
CA ARG A 245 6.66 0.53 -4.16
C ARG A 245 5.76 0.42 -5.40
N LEU A 246 4.70 1.23 -5.45
CA LEU A 246 3.81 1.31 -6.61
C LEU A 246 4.58 1.66 -7.89
N GLU A 247 5.44 2.69 -7.85
CA GLU A 247 6.22 3.10 -9.03
C GLU A 247 7.19 2.00 -9.48
N ALA A 248 7.81 1.27 -8.55
CA ALA A 248 8.66 0.13 -8.88
C ALA A 248 7.89 -0.99 -9.62
N ILE A 249 6.72 -1.37 -9.11
CA ILE A 249 5.85 -2.36 -9.74
C ILE A 249 5.42 -1.88 -11.14
N HIS A 250 4.99 -0.62 -11.24
CA HIS A 250 4.56 -0.01 -12.49
C HIS A 250 5.67 -0.05 -13.54
N GLN A 251 6.91 0.32 -13.17
CA GLN A 251 8.05 0.33 -14.08
C GLN A 251 8.42 -1.07 -14.57
N VAL A 252 8.35 -2.09 -13.71
CA VAL A 252 8.59 -3.48 -14.10
C VAL A 252 7.55 -3.92 -15.14
N LEU A 253 6.27 -3.66 -14.90
CA LEU A 253 5.21 -4.04 -15.82
C LEU A 253 5.30 -3.27 -17.16
N ALA A 254 5.52 -1.96 -17.11
CA ALA A 254 5.64 -1.12 -18.30
C ALA A 254 6.84 -1.51 -19.18
N ARG A 255 7.97 -1.92 -18.58
CA ARG A 255 9.14 -2.41 -19.31
C ARG A 255 8.83 -3.73 -20.03
N ASN A 256 8.24 -4.68 -19.33
CA ASN A 256 8.01 -6.02 -19.86
C ASN A 256 6.88 -6.07 -20.89
N TYR A 257 5.91 -5.15 -20.81
CA TYR A 257 4.92 -4.94 -21.87
C TYR A 257 5.55 -4.50 -23.19
N ARG A 258 6.51 -3.55 -23.14
CA ARG A 258 7.20 -3.07 -24.36
C ARG A 258 8.06 -4.14 -25.02
N SER A 259 8.61 -5.07 -24.22
CA SER A 259 9.40 -6.17 -24.74
C SER A 259 8.56 -7.27 -25.39
N SER A 260 7.31 -7.48 -24.96
CA SER A 260 6.40 -8.43 -25.63
C SER A 260 5.90 -7.92 -26.98
N ASP A 261 5.69 -6.61 -27.13
CA ASP A 261 5.24 -6.00 -28.40
C ASP A 261 6.34 -5.98 -29.48
N GLN A 262 7.62 -6.05 -29.09
CA GLN A 262 8.75 -6.09 -30.03
C GLN A 262 9.04 -7.51 -30.56
N ASN A 263 8.64 -8.56 -29.83
CA ASN A 263 8.88 -9.96 -30.22
C ASN A 263 7.76 -10.57 -31.09
N THR A 264 6.69 -9.82 -31.38
CA THR A 264 5.59 -10.25 -32.26
C THR A 264 5.69 -9.68 -33.68
N SER A 265 6.81 -9.05 -34.01
CA SER A 265 7.04 -8.36 -35.30
C SER A 265 8.08 -9.04 -36.19
N GLU A 266 8.45 -10.30 -35.93
CA GLU A 266 9.30 -11.13 -36.80
C GLU A 266 8.51 -12.23 -37.50
#